data_AF-A0A957R416-F1
#
_entry.id   AF-A0A957R416-F1
#
_cell.length_a   1.000
_cell.length_b   1.000
_cell.length_c   1.000
_cell.angle_alpha   90.00
_cell.angle_beta   90.00
_cell.angle_gamma   90.00
#
_symmetry.space_group_name_H-M   'P 1'
#
loop_
_entity.id
_entity.type
_entity.pdbx_description
1 polymer ?
#
loop_
_entity_poly.entity_id
_entity_poly.type
_entity_poly.pdbx_seq_one_letter_code
_entity_poly.pdbx_strand_id
1 'polypeptide(L)'
;PLLSAEEGERLQRAIFQYKQVFENNIVRSEERATREFQARLKQWEEYIRDLRRDTKAHFYYYSTAVAPRVMIAELYTMLSTYPYRLDEKLPERLKLLDGGLRSIWDVGEFVWPSDWQTAYPPQDYWYLYGQPIALR
;
A
#
# COMPACT_ATOMS: atom_id res chain seq x y z
N PRO A 1 5.36 -4.78 32.38
CA PRO A 1 4.52 -4.31 31.24
C PRO A 1 5.10 -3.02 30.63
N LEU A 2 5.01 -2.85 29.31
CA LEU A 2 5.51 -1.67 28.59
C LEU A 2 4.72 -0.37 28.89
N LEU A 3 3.57 -0.47 29.55
CA LEU A 3 2.72 0.64 29.98
C LEU A 3 2.28 0.41 31.43
N SER A 4 2.14 1.49 32.21
CA SER A 4 1.47 1.48 33.51
C SER A 4 -0.03 1.23 33.37
N ALA A 5 -0.72 0.90 34.47
CA ALA A 5 -2.17 0.66 34.45
C ALA A 5 -2.96 1.89 33.96
N GLU A 6 -2.56 3.09 34.40
CA GLU A 6 -3.17 4.36 34.01
C GLU A 6 -2.94 4.66 32.52
N GLU A 7 -1.73 4.41 32.00
CA GLU A 7 -1.41 4.57 30.58
C GLU A 7 -2.17 3.55 29.71
N GLY A 8 -2.34 2.33 30.20
CA GLY A 8 -3.17 1.30 29.57
C GLY A 8 -4.62 1.74 29.46
N GLU A 9 -5.23 2.25 30.54
CA GLU A 9 -6.59 2.78 30.51
C GLU A 9 -6.74 4.01 29.60
N ARG A 10 -5.73 4.89 29.58
CA ARG A 10 -5.74 6.06 28.68
C ARG A 10 -5.70 5.64 27.22
N LEU A 11 -4.85 4.68 26.87
CA LEU A 11 -4.78 4.12 25.52
C LEU A 11 -6.09 3.44 25.12
N GLN A 12 -6.68 2.63 26.00
CA GLN A 12 -7.95 1.96 25.73
C GLN A 12 -9.10 2.95 25.51
N ARG A 13 -9.18 4.02 26.31
CA ARG A 13 -10.15 5.11 26.09
C ARG A 13 -9.96 5.81 24.75
N ALA A 14 -8.71 6.11 24.38
CA ALA A 14 -8.42 6.72 23.08
C ALA A 14 -8.80 5.80 21.91
N ILE A 15 -8.51 4.50 21.99
CA ILE A 15 -8.93 3.50 21.00
C ILE A 15 -10.45 3.43 20.91
N PHE A 16 -11.15 3.44 22.05
CA PHE A 16 -12.61 3.39 22.07
C PHE A 16 -13.25 4.63 21.46
N GLN A 17 -12.78 5.83 21.83
CA GLN A 17 -13.26 7.10 21.25
C GLN A 17 -12.99 7.17 19.75
N TYR A 18 -11.80 6.73 19.33
CA TYR A 18 -11.46 6.60 17.91
C TYR A 18 -12.45 5.70 17.18
N LYS A 19 -12.74 4.51 17.72
CA LYS A 19 -13.72 3.57 17.16
C LYS A 19 -15.13 4.18 17.07
N GLN A 20 -15.62 4.86 18.10
CA GLN A 20 -16.96 5.46 18.07
C GLN A 20 -17.10 6.59 17.03
N VAL A 21 -16.07 7.43 16.86
CA VAL A 21 -16.07 8.46 15.81
C VAL A 21 -16.02 7.81 14.43
N PHE A 22 -15.29 6.70 14.29
CA PHE A 22 -15.19 5.92 13.05
C PHE A 22 -16.51 5.25 12.67
N GLU A 23 -17.21 4.64 13.62
CA GLU A 23 -18.52 4.00 13.41
C GLU A 23 -19.57 4.99 12.91
N ASN A 24 -19.53 6.24 13.37
CA ASN A 24 -20.45 7.29 12.92
C ASN A 24 -20.05 7.93 11.56
N ASN A 25 -18.90 7.57 11.00
CA ASN A 25 -18.37 8.13 9.76
C ASN A 25 -17.95 7.06 8.74
N ILE A 26 -18.50 5.84 8.82
CA ILE A 26 -18.15 4.71 7.95
C ILE A 26 -18.23 5.11 6.47
N VAL A 27 -19.37 5.66 6.03
CA VAL A 27 -19.60 6.05 4.62
C VAL A 27 -18.58 7.09 4.16
N ARG A 28 -18.35 8.14 4.97
CA ARG A 28 -17.37 9.19 4.62
C ARG A 28 -15.94 8.66 4.57
N SER A 29 -15.61 7.72 5.45
CA SER A 29 -14.29 7.08 5.51
C SER A 29 -14.09 6.15 4.32
N GLU A 30 -15.12 5.38 3.95
CA GLU A 30 -15.15 4.51 2.77
C GLU A 30 -14.96 5.32 1.48
N GLU A 31 -15.72 6.40 1.30
CA GLU A 31 -15.58 7.29 0.14
C GLU A 31 -14.18 7.91 0.05
N ARG A 32 -13.63 8.33 1.20
CA ARG A 32 -12.29 8.90 1.25
C ARG A 32 -11.24 7.85 0.89
N ALA A 33 -11.32 6.66 1.47
CA ALA A 33 -10.40 5.57 1.19
C ALA A 33 -10.50 5.10 -0.28
N THR A 34 -11.70 5.04 -0.83
CA THR A 34 -11.94 4.72 -2.26
C THR A 34 -11.32 5.77 -3.18
N ARG A 35 -11.52 7.06 -2.91
CA ARG A 35 -10.89 8.15 -3.68
C ARG A 35 -9.38 8.10 -3.60
N GLU A 36 -8.84 7.85 -2.41
CA GLU A 36 -7.40 7.72 -2.20
C GLU A 36 -6.84 6.52 -2.95
N PHE A 37 -7.50 5.35 -2.90
CA PHE A 37 -7.09 4.16 -3.64
C PHE A 37 -7.01 4.47 -5.13
N GLN A 38 -8.04 5.10 -5.70
CA GLN A 38 -8.07 5.51 -7.10
C GLN A 38 -6.91 6.45 -7.45
N ALA A 39 -6.61 7.44 -6.59
CA ALA A 39 -5.52 8.37 -6.79
C ALA A 39 -4.16 7.66 -6.77
N ARG A 40 -3.91 6.77 -5.80
CA ARG A 40 -2.67 5.99 -5.71
C ARG A 40 -2.52 5.00 -6.86
N LEU A 41 -3.61 4.38 -7.30
CA LEU A 41 -3.62 3.49 -8.45
C LEU A 41 -3.26 4.23 -9.73
N LYS A 42 -3.76 5.46 -9.92
CA LYS A 42 -3.39 6.31 -11.05
C LYS A 42 -1.90 6.68 -11.01
N GLN A 43 -1.39 7.10 -9.85
CA GLN A 43 0.05 7.40 -9.67
C GLN A 43 0.92 6.18 -9.99
N TRP A 44 0.50 5.00 -9.53
CA TRP A 44 1.22 3.75 -9.78
C TRP A 44 1.18 3.35 -11.27
N GLU A 45 0.04 3.51 -11.93
CA GLU A 45 -0.09 3.28 -13.37
C GLU A 45 0.81 4.22 -14.18
N GLU A 46 0.86 5.50 -13.82
CA GLU A 46 1.73 6.49 -14.45
C GLU A 46 3.20 6.07 -14.33
N TYR A 47 3.64 5.67 -13.14
CA TYR A 47 4.99 5.15 -12.94
C TYR A 47 5.27 3.91 -13.82
N ILE A 48 4.39 2.91 -13.82
CA ILE A 48 4.58 1.70 -14.65
C ILE A 48 4.63 2.06 -16.14
N ARG A 49 3.81 3.02 -16.58
CA ARG A 49 3.81 3.48 -17.97
C ARG A 49 5.13 4.15 -18.34
N ASP A 50 5.66 5.00 -17.46
CA ASP A 50 6.92 5.71 -17.68
C ASP A 50 8.12 4.76 -17.63
N LEU A 51 8.09 3.78 -16.71
CA LEU A 51 9.05 2.68 -16.65
C LEU A 51 9.11 1.87 -17.96
N ARG A 52 7.97 1.68 -18.64
CA ARG A 52 7.94 1.01 -19.96
C ARG A 52 8.47 1.88 -21.10
N ARG A 53 8.45 3.20 -20.95
CA ARG A 53 8.95 4.15 -21.96
C ARG A 53 10.46 4.34 -21.87
N ASP A 54 10.98 4.48 -20.65
CA ASP A 54 12.40 4.63 -20.38
C ASP A 54 12.78 3.89 -19.09
N THR A 55 13.01 2.58 -19.22
CA THR A 55 13.27 1.73 -18.05
C THR A 55 14.55 2.14 -17.32
N LYS A 56 15.57 2.64 -18.04
CA LYS A 56 16.83 3.06 -17.41
C LYS A 56 16.65 4.30 -16.54
N ALA A 57 15.90 5.30 -17.01
CA ALA A 57 15.67 6.51 -16.23
C ALA A 57 14.87 6.24 -14.94
N HIS A 58 13.90 5.31 -15.00
CA HIS A 58 12.97 5.05 -13.90
C HIS A 58 13.38 3.91 -12.96
N PHE A 59 14.38 3.11 -13.35
CA PHE A 59 15.00 2.07 -12.52
C PHE A 59 15.58 2.64 -11.22
N TYR A 60 16.42 3.68 -11.32
CA TYR A 60 17.14 4.23 -10.18
C TYR A 60 16.25 4.87 -9.11
N TYR A 61 14.99 5.17 -9.43
CA TYR A 61 14.04 5.80 -8.52
C TYR A 61 12.98 4.85 -7.99
N TYR A 62 13.07 3.55 -8.29
CA TYR A 62 12.07 2.55 -7.92
C TYR A 62 11.72 2.57 -6.42
N SER A 63 12.74 2.65 -5.55
CA SER A 63 12.56 2.70 -4.10
C SER A 63 11.66 3.84 -3.62
N THR A 64 11.66 4.99 -4.31
CA THR A 64 10.74 6.10 -4.01
C THR A 64 9.39 5.94 -4.70
N ALA A 65 9.39 5.42 -5.93
CA ALA A 65 8.21 5.30 -6.76
C ALA A 65 7.24 4.18 -6.33
N VAL A 66 7.71 3.20 -5.55
CA VAL A 66 6.89 2.08 -5.05
C VAL A 66 5.95 2.45 -3.90
N ALA A 67 6.13 3.62 -3.26
CA ALA A 67 5.32 4.04 -2.11
C ALA A 67 3.79 4.02 -2.35
N PRO A 68 3.25 4.48 -3.50
CA PRO A 68 1.83 4.36 -3.80
C PRO A 68 1.33 2.91 -3.78
N ARG A 69 2.16 1.93 -4.16
CA ARG A 69 1.78 0.51 -4.17
C ARG A 69 1.60 -0.05 -2.76
N VAL A 70 2.41 0.40 -1.79
CA VAL A 70 2.23 0.09 -0.37
C VAL A 70 0.96 0.73 0.16
N MET A 71 0.71 2.02 -0.14
CA MET A 71 -0.52 2.71 0.28
C MET A 71 -1.78 2.01 -0.25
N ILE A 72 -1.74 1.51 -1.49
CA ILE A 72 -2.82 0.71 -2.07
C ILE A 72 -3.08 -0.56 -1.26
N ALA A 73 -2.03 -1.26 -0.78
CA ALA A 73 -2.19 -2.47 0.04
C ALA A 73 -2.88 -2.18 1.38
N GLU A 74 -2.50 -1.08 2.04
CA GLU A 74 -3.15 -0.65 3.29
C GLU A 74 -4.62 -0.27 3.08
N LEU A 75 -4.92 0.47 1.99
CA LEU A 75 -6.28 0.86 1.64
C LEU A 75 -7.14 -0.35 1.24
N TYR A 76 -6.56 -1.33 0.53
CA TYR A 76 -7.21 -2.60 0.23
C TYR A 76 -7.58 -3.34 1.51
N THR A 77 -6.64 -3.46 2.45
CA THR A 77 -6.86 -4.13 3.74
C THR A 77 -7.97 -3.45 4.54
N MET A 78 -7.93 -2.11 4.62
CA MET A 78 -8.96 -1.32 5.28
C MET A 78 -10.34 -1.55 4.63
N LEU A 79 -10.45 -1.38 3.31
CA LEU A 79 -11.73 -1.47 2.58
C LEU A 79 -12.29 -2.89 2.51
N SER A 80 -11.44 -3.91 2.67
CA SER A 80 -11.85 -5.33 2.72
C SER A 80 -12.33 -5.76 4.11
N THR A 81 -12.17 -4.90 5.13
CA THR A 81 -12.58 -5.20 6.50
C THR A 81 -13.98 -4.65 6.77
N TYR A 82 -14.89 -5.49 7.28
CA TYR A 82 -16.22 -5.03 7.71
C TYR A 82 -16.09 -3.88 8.73
N PRO A 83 -16.87 -2.78 8.62
CA PRO A 83 -18.09 -2.59 7.81
C PRO A 83 -17.89 -1.98 6.42
N TYR A 84 -16.64 -1.84 5.95
CA TYR A 84 -16.34 -1.22 4.66
C TYR A 84 -16.70 -2.12 3.48
N ARG A 85 -16.88 -1.48 2.33
CA ARG A 85 -17.10 -2.12 1.04
C ARG A 85 -16.01 -1.70 0.07
N LEU A 86 -15.35 -2.70 -0.49
CA LEU A 86 -14.40 -2.52 -1.57
C LEU A 86 -15.13 -2.55 -2.93
N ASP A 87 -14.83 -1.60 -3.79
CA ASP A 87 -15.17 -1.71 -5.22
C ASP A 87 -14.19 -2.67 -5.89
N GLU A 88 -14.67 -3.86 -6.27
CA GLU A 88 -13.88 -4.94 -6.89
C GLU A 88 -13.15 -4.53 -8.18
N LYS A 89 -13.57 -3.45 -8.85
CA LYS A 89 -12.85 -2.94 -10.03
C LYS A 89 -11.45 -2.42 -9.70
N LEU A 90 -11.24 -1.96 -8.46
CA LEU A 90 -9.95 -1.44 -8.00
C LEU A 90 -8.89 -2.55 -7.86
N PRO A 91 -9.11 -3.65 -7.12
CA PRO A 91 -8.17 -4.75 -7.05
C PRO A 91 -7.99 -5.47 -8.40
N GLU A 92 -9.02 -5.56 -9.24
CA GLU A 92 -8.88 -6.10 -10.60
C GLU A 92 -7.88 -5.29 -11.44
N ARG A 93 -8.00 -3.96 -11.42
CA ARG A 93 -7.08 -3.08 -12.14
C ARG A 93 -5.68 -3.12 -11.55
N LEU A 94 -5.55 -3.20 -10.22
CA LEU A 94 -4.25 -3.41 -9.56
C LEU A 94 -3.59 -4.72 -10.00
N LYS A 95 -4.35 -5.82 -10.09
CA LYS A 95 -3.86 -7.13 -10.53
C LYS A 95 -3.28 -7.09 -11.94
N LEU A 96 -3.88 -6.32 -12.84
CA LEU A 96 -3.35 -6.12 -14.20
C LEU A 96 -2.01 -5.38 -14.19
N LEU A 97 -1.88 -4.33 -13.37
CA LEU A 97 -0.62 -3.59 -13.20
C LEU A 97 0.47 -4.48 -12.59
N ASP A 98 0.14 -5.20 -11.53
CA ASP A 98 1.05 -6.13 -10.86
C ASP A 98 1.51 -7.25 -11.81
N GLY A 99 0.60 -7.80 -12.63
CA GLY A 99 0.96 -8.80 -13.64
C GLY A 99 1.96 -8.26 -14.66
N GLY A 100 1.77 -7.01 -15.10
CA GLY A 100 2.69 -6.34 -16.02
C GLY A 100 4.03 -5.95 -15.41
N LEU A 101 4.10 -5.72 -14.09
CA LEU A 101 5.35 -5.49 -13.39
C LEU A 101 6.11 -6.80 -13.15
N ARG A 102 5.40 -7.87 -12.75
CA ARG A 102 5.97 -9.20 -12.51
C ARG A 102 6.69 -9.76 -13.73
N SER A 103 6.21 -9.47 -14.94
CA SER A 103 6.85 -9.95 -16.17
C SER A 103 8.25 -9.37 -16.41
N ILE A 104 8.60 -8.28 -15.73
CA ILE A 104 9.91 -7.63 -15.84
C ILE A 104 10.61 -7.54 -14.48
N TRP A 105 10.22 -8.35 -13.49
CA TRP A 105 10.74 -8.23 -12.13
C TRP A 105 12.06 -8.96 -11.93
N ASP A 106 13.04 -8.30 -11.33
CA ASP A 106 14.23 -8.92 -10.78
C ASP A 106 14.08 -9.01 -9.26
N VAL A 107 14.22 -10.23 -8.70
CA VAL A 107 14.17 -10.42 -7.26
C VAL A 107 15.46 -9.90 -6.64
N GLY A 108 15.37 -9.17 -5.53
CA GLY A 108 16.54 -8.61 -4.89
C GLY A 108 16.28 -8.24 -3.43
N GLU A 109 17.14 -7.36 -2.91
CA GLU A 109 17.05 -6.87 -1.55
C GLU A 109 15.81 -5.99 -1.32
N PHE A 110 15.49 -5.80 -0.05
CA PHE A 110 14.44 -4.88 0.37
C PHE A 110 14.83 -3.43 -0.03
N VAL A 111 13.96 -2.75 -0.77
CA VAL A 111 14.28 -1.44 -1.40
C VAL A 111 14.20 -0.24 -0.46
N TRP A 112 13.76 -0.44 0.77
CA TRP A 112 13.58 0.57 1.82
C TRP A 112 14.55 0.35 2.98
N PRO A 113 14.64 1.28 3.96
CA PRO A 113 15.47 1.08 5.14
C PRO A 113 15.16 -0.26 5.82
N SER A 114 16.20 -1.04 6.14
CA SER A 114 16.06 -2.41 6.66
C SER A 114 15.26 -2.51 7.96
N ASP A 115 15.25 -1.45 8.78
CA ASP A 115 14.45 -1.37 10.00
C ASP A 115 12.94 -1.53 9.74
N TRP A 116 12.47 -1.27 8.51
CA TRP A 116 11.06 -1.39 8.15
C TRP A 116 10.69 -2.77 7.63
N GLN A 117 11.68 -3.61 7.29
CA GLN A 117 11.46 -4.88 6.62
C GLN A 117 10.51 -5.82 7.39
N THR A 118 10.56 -5.81 8.72
CA THR A 118 9.67 -6.63 9.57
C THR A 118 8.19 -6.29 9.39
N ALA A 119 7.85 -5.04 9.06
CA ALA A 119 6.47 -4.62 8.82
C ALA A 119 5.95 -5.03 7.43
N TYR A 120 6.84 -5.39 6.50
CA TYR A 120 6.52 -5.61 5.09
C TYR A 120 6.99 -6.98 4.62
N PRO A 121 6.30 -8.08 5.01
CA PRO A 121 6.72 -9.43 4.63
C PRO A 121 6.64 -9.65 3.10
N PRO A 122 7.56 -10.42 2.51
CA PRO A 122 7.69 -10.58 1.06
C PRO A 122 6.48 -11.26 0.39
N GLN A 123 5.70 -12.05 1.13
CA GLN A 123 4.49 -12.68 0.59
C GLN A 123 3.43 -11.66 0.15
N ASP A 124 3.32 -10.54 0.88
CA ASP A 124 2.28 -9.52 0.70
C ASP A 124 2.85 -8.28 -0.02
N TYR A 125 4.15 -8.02 0.20
CA TYR A 125 4.88 -6.87 -0.30
C TYR A 125 6.04 -7.27 -1.23
N TRP A 126 5.85 -8.30 -2.06
CA TRP A 126 6.88 -8.81 -3.00
C TRP A 126 7.57 -7.72 -3.83
N TYR A 127 6.81 -6.67 -4.18
CA TYR A 127 7.28 -5.51 -4.95
C TYR A 127 8.25 -4.61 -4.16
N LEU A 128 8.49 -4.87 -2.87
CA LEU A 128 9.57 -4.22 -2.11
C LEU A 128 10.87 -5.04 -2.12
N TYR A 129 10.87 -6.24 -2.71
CA TYR A 129 12.00 -7.17 -2.68
C TYR A 129 12.57 -7.37 -4.09
N GLY A 130 13.35 -6.38 -4.51
CA GLY A 130 13.89 -6.28 -5.86
C GLY A 130 13.37 -5.07 -6.63
N GLN A 131 13.48 -5.13 -7.95
CA GLN A 131 13.26 -3.99 -8.82
C GLN A 131 12.97 -4.45 -10.25
N PRO A 132 12.30 -3.63 -11.07
CA PRO A 132 12.10 -3.97 -12.48
C PRO A 132 13.44 -4.05 -13.22
N ILE A 133 13.61 -5.03 -14.09
CA ILE A 133 14.80 -5.18 -14.94
C ILE A 133 14.77 -4.06 -15.98
N ALA A 134 15.90 -3.36 -16.14
CA ALA A 134 16.13 -2.53 -17.32
C ALA A 134 16.14 -3.44 -18.56
N LEU A 135 15.09 -3.35 -19.40
CA LEU A 135 15.12 -3.99 -20.72
C LEU A 135 16.36 -3.46 -21.46
N ARG A 136 17.26 -4.37 -21.83
CA ARG A 136 18.49 -4.04 -22.57
C ARG A 136 18.18 -3.67 -24.00
#